data_AF-A0A4Q9KTA9-F1
#
_entry.id   AF-A0A4Q9KTA9-F1
#
_cell.length_a   1.000
_cell.length_b   1.000
_cell.length_c   1.000
_cell.angle_alpha   90.00
_cell.angle_beta   90.00
_cell.angle_gamma   90.00
#
_symmetry.space_group_name_H-M   'P 1'
#
loop_
_entity.id
_entity.type
_entity.pdbx_description
1 polymer ?
#
loop_
_entity_poly.entity_id
_entity_poly.type
_entity_poly.pdbx_seq_one_letter_code
_entity_poly.pdbx_strand_id
1 'polypeptide(L)'
;FDQNDNKEYFLALNVDPSIRQGQTRYSFIVINFYEVEEEEFTLNLTEEDKIKHKDLQAEYTGPVGSSFLKIMKILTNSKVFTTKDFVTKEGNRSLKCASKAYEGYLYPLSKSLLFLPKAIYMPHGDISLVEFSRVNLSVLTAKTFDMKIFTSEGQFTFNSIQKEDFGPIERYFSEHNINVRSEVIDDQDEYSEEEDEEDTTDIMNTSDGEED
;
A
#
# COMPACT_ATOMS: atom_id res chain seq x y z
N PHE A 1 -5.31 11.23 5.22
CA PHE A 1 -4.29 10.96 4.20
C PHE A 1 -4.89 11.23 2.83
N ASP A 2 -4.40 12.23 2.11
CA ASP A 2 -4.93 12.70 0.82
C ASP A 2 -4.81 11.62 -0.28
N GLN A 3 -5.86 11.46 -1.11
CA GLN A 3 -5.89 10.57 -2.28
C GLN A 3 -6.14 11.41 -3.53
N ASN A 4 -5.36 11.17 -4.60
CA ASN A 4 -5.62 11.82 -5.88
C ASN A 4 -6.76 11.13 -6.66
N ASP A 5 -7.48 11.95 -7.42
CA ASP A 5 -8.74 11.76 -8.18
C ASP A 5 -10.04 11.64 -7.37
N ASN A 6 -10.03 10.98 -6.22
CA ASN A 6 -11.17 11.01 -5.30
C ASN A 6 -10.82 11.87 -4.10
N LYS A 7 -11.59 12.93 -3.89
CA LYS A 7 -11.56 13.84 -2.74
C LYS A 7 -11.91 13.11 -1.43
N GLU A 8 -11.19 12.06 -1.11
CA GLU A 8 -11.38 11.17 0.02
C GLU A 8 -10.06 11.08 0.78
N TYR A 9 -10.16 11.03 2.10
CA TYR A 9 -9.00 10.78 2.93
C TYR A 9 -9.35 9.93 4.14
N PHE A 10 -8.42 9.03 4.46
CA PHE A 10 -8.55 8.21 5.65
C PHE A 10 -7.97 8.90 6.88
N LEU A 11 -8.63 8.66 8.02
CA LEU A 11 -8.09 8.84 9.35
C LEU A 11 -8.06 7.47 10.05
N ALA A 12 -6.89 7.05 10.50
CA ALA A 12 -6.73 5.81 11.26
C ALA A 12 -6.40 6.15 12.71
N LEU A 13 -7.28 5.78 13.63
CA LEU A 13 -7.11 5.96 15.08
C LEU A 13 -6.64 4.65 15.68
N ASN A 14 -5.43 4.63 16.24
CA ASN A 14 -4.97 3.49 17.04
C ASN A 14 -5.73 3.47 18.37
N VAL A 15 -6.28 2.32 18.75
CA VAL A 15 -7.03 2.13 19.99
C VAL A 15 -6.35 1.06 20.83
N ASP A 16 -5.87 1.48 22.01
CA ASP A 16 -5.22 0.63 23.00
C ASP A 16 -5.92 0.81 24.36
N PRO A 17 -6.53 -0.24 24.95
CA PRO A 17 -6.61 -1.63 24.43
C PRO A 17 -7.55 -1.76 23.23
N SER A 18 -7.27 -2.71 22.33
CA SER A 18 -8.07 -2.96 21.13
C SER A 18 -9.55 -3.21 21.47
N ILE A 19 -10.45 -2.67 20.64
CA ILE A 19 -11.89 -2.90 20.76
C ILE A 19 -12.19 -4.35 20.39
N ARG A 20 -13.07 -5.01 21.16
CA ARG A 20 -13.49 -6.39 20.89
C ARG A 20 -14.92 -6.44 20.37
N GLN A 21 -15.13 -7.18 19.28
CA GLN A 21 -16.45 -7.56 18.79
C GLN A 21 -16.48 -9.07 18.62
N GLY A 22 -17.07 -9.78 19.59
CA GLY A 22 -16.97 -11.24 19.66
C GLY A 22 -15.53 -11.70 19.83
N GLN A 23 -15.05 -12.55 18.92
CA GLN A 23 -13.67 -13.05 18.92
C GLN A 23 -12.68 -12.11 18.24
N THR A 24 -13.16 -11.15 17.44
CA THR A 24 -12.31 -10.24 16.66
C THR A 24 -11.87 -9.03 17.48
N ARG A 25 -10.60 -8.63 17.30
CA ARG A 25 -10.03 -7.42 17.91
C ARG A 25 -9.75 -6.37 16.83
N TYR A 26 -10.09 -5.12 17.12
CA TYR A 26 -9.84 -3.96 16.29
C TYR A 26 -8.88 -3.02 17.01
N SER A 27 -7.62 -3.01 16.59
CA SER A 27 -6.59 -2.09 17.11
C SER A 27 -6.62 -0.73 16.40
N PHE A 28 -7.38 -0.61 15.31
CA PHE A 28 -7.56 0.63 14.58
C PHE A 28 -9.04 0.86 14.27
N ILE A 29 -9.47 2.11 14.40
CA ILE A 29 -10.71 2.62 13.78
C ILE A 29 -10.28 3.41 12.56
N VAL A 30 -10.75 3.01 11.38
CA VAL A 30 -10.51 3.72 10.13
C VAL A 30 -11.78 4.45 9.74
N ILE A 31 -11.69 5.76 9.57
CA ILE A 31 -12.77 6.63 9.14
C ILE A 31 -12.38 7.18 7.77
N ASN A 32 -13.30 7.12 6.82
CA ASN A 32 -13.16 7.77 5.52
C ASN A 32 -13.93 9.11 5.57
N PHE A 33 -13.28 10.18 5.14
CA PHE A 33 -13.89 11.50 5.00
C PHE A 33 -13.81 11.95 3.55
N TYR A 34 -14.82 12.70 3.12
CA TYR A 34 -14.85 13.35 1.82
C TYR A 34 -14.43 14.82 1.97
N GLU A 35 -13.50 15.33 1.17
CA GLU A 35 -13.02 16.72 1.29
C GLU A 35 -14.09 17.76 0.93
N VAL A 36 -15.08 17.37 0.12
CA VAL A 36 -16.22 18.23 -0.26
C VAL A 36 -17.27 18.33 0.82
N GLU A 37 -17.21 17.48 1.83
CA GLU A 37 -18.19 17.45 2.91
C GLU A 37 -17.81 18.51 3.95
N GLU A 38 -18.49 19.66 3.86
CA GLU A 38 -18.42 20.73 4.84
C GLU A 38 -19.69 20.76 5.67
N GLU A 39 -19.55 20.87 6.98
CA GLU A 39 -20.68 21.03 7.89
C GLU A 39 -20.40 22.12 8.92
N GLU A 40 -21.49 22.68 9.41
CA GLU A 40 -21.52 23.52 10.61
C GLU A 40 -22.09 22.71 11.75
N PHE A 41 -21.34 22.54 12.82
CA PHE A 41 -21.82 21.83 13.99
C PHE A 41 -21.44 22.53 15.30
N THR A 42 -22.39 22.51 16.21
CA THR A 42 -22.26 23.06 17.57
C THR A 42 -22.00 21.93 18.54
N LEU A 43 -20.90 22.01 19.28
CA LEU A 43 -20.62 21.07 20.37
C LEU A 43 -21.46 21.44 21.60
N ASN A 44 -22.15 20.46 22.16
CA ASN A 44 -22.84 20.61 23.44
C ASN A 44 -21.84 20.51 24.61
N LEU A 45 -21.08 21.59 24.84
CA LEU A 45 -20.04 21.66 25.87
C LEU A 45 -20.62 22.11 27.22
N THR A 46 -20.33 21.35 28.27
CA THR A 46 -20.61 21.79 29.64
C THR A 46 -19.58 22.83 30.11
N GLU A 47 -19.88 23.57 31.18
CA GLU A 47 -18.90 24.51 31.77
C GLU A 47 -17.62 23.79 32.25
N GLU A 48 -17.75 22.54 32.70
CA GLU A 48 -16.61 21.71 33.08
C GLU A 48 -15.72 21.37 31.87
N ASP A 49 -16.32 21.01 30.73
CA ASP A 49 -15.60 20.71 29.49
C ASP A 49 -14.83 21.94 28.98
N LYS A 50 -15.45 23.12 29.04
CA LYS A 50 -14.82 24.39 28.63
C LYS A 50 -13.60 24.74 29.50
N ILE A 51 -13.67 24.45 30.80
CA ILE A 51 -12.55 24.68 31.72
C ILE A 51 -11.42 23.69 31.45
N LYS A 52 -11.76 22.41 31.21
CA LYS A 52 -10.80 21.32 31.02
C LYS A 52 -10.11 21.36 29.65
N HIS A 53 -10.84 21.74 28.61
CA HIS A 53 -10.40 21.74 27.22
C HIS A 53 -10.57 23.12 26.59
N LYS A 54 -9.75 24.08 27.03
CA LYS A 54 -9.84 25.50 26.62
C LYS A 54 -9.68 25.74 25.11
N ASP A 55 -9.06 24.80 24.41
CA ASP A 55 -8.84 24.89 22.97
C ASP A 55 -10.06 24.42 22.16
N LEU A 56 -11.08 23.83 22.79
CA LEU A 56 -12.33 23.47 22.11
C LEU A 56 -13.15 24.72 21.79
N GLN A 57 -13.56 24.83 20.53
CA GLN A 57 -14.53 25.81 20.08
C GLN A 57 -15.95 25.29 20.27
N ALA A 58 -16.90 26.17 20.55
CA ALA A 58 -18.32 25.79 20.65
C ALA A 58 -18.94 25.47 19.28
N GLU A 59 -18.44 26.13 18.24
CA GLU A 59 -18.91 26.01 16.85
C GLU A 59 -17.72 25.70 15.95
N TYR A 60 -17.90 24.76 15.04
CA TYR A 60 -16.95 24.43 13.98
C TYR A 60 -17.64 24.54 12.63
N THR A 61 -16.94 25.12 11.66
CA THR A 61 -17.37 25.27 10.27
C THR A 61 -16.26 24.80 9.33
N GLY A 62 -16.64 24.15 8.24
CA GLY A 62 -15.75 23.73 7.16
C GLY A 62 -15.66 22.20 7.03
N PRO A 63 -14.57 21.66 6.45
CA PRO A 63 -14.48 20.24 6.14
C PRO A 63 -14.60 19.34 7.37
N VAL A 64 -15.53 18.38 7.33
CA VAL A 64 -15.92 17.54 8.47
C VAL A 64 -14.71 16.85 9.11
N GLY A 65 -13.89 16.16 8.31
CA GLY A 65 -12.75 15.43 8.87
C GLY A 65 -11.62 16.32 9.39
N SER A 66 -11.50 17.58 8.91
CA SER A 66 -10.57 18.55 9.47
C SER A 66 -11.02 19.00 10.87
N SER A 67 -12.32 19.27 11.02
CA SER A 67 -12.91 19.62 12.31
C SER A 67 -12.86 18.43 13.28
N PHE A 68 -13.18 17.22 12.81
CA PHE A 68 -13.05 15.98 13.59
C PHE A 68 -11.61 15.77 14.09
N LEU A 69 -10.61 15.91 13.23
CA LEU A 69 -9.21 15.74 13.62
C LEU A 69 -8.77 16.78 14.65
N LYS A 70 -9.19 18.05 14.51
CA LYS A 70 -8.90 19.11 15.49
C LYS A 70 -9.47 18.75 16.86
N ILE A 71 -10.73 18.35 16.91
CA ILE A 71 -11.42 17.97 18.16
C ILE A 71 -10.74 16.77 18.80
N MET A 72 -10.48 15.71 18.03
CA MET A 72 -9.80 14.51 18.53
C MET A 72 -8.41 14.82 19.05
N LYS A 73 -7.66 15.72 18.41
CA LYS A 73 -6.34 16.14 18.89
C LYS A 73 -6.42 16.86 20.23
N ILE A 74 -7.42 17.72 20.44
CA ILE A 74 -7.62 18.43 21.72
C ILE A 74 -8.06 17.47 22.82
N LEU A 75 -8.96 16.55 22.52
CA LEU A 75 -9.50 15.62 23.52
C LEU A 75 -8.48 14.55 23.94
N THR A 76 -7.72 14.03 22.99
CA THR A 76 -6.79 12.92 23.26
C THR A 76 -5.35 13.37 23.54
N ASN A 77 -5.02 14.62 23.23
CA ASN A 77 -3.64 15.14 23.21
C ASN A 77 -2.66 14.24 22.41
N SER A 78 -3.19 13.52 21.41
CA SER A 78 -2.42 12.56 20.64
C SER A 78 -1.62 13.24 19.52
N LYS A 79 -0.45 12.69 19.23
CA LYS A 79 0.35 13.11 18.07
C LYS A 79 -0.31 12.60 16.80
N VAL A 80 -0.44 13.48 15.81
CA VAL A 80 -0.93 13.14 14.48
C VAL A 80 0.26 12.73 13.62
N PHE A 81 0.25 11.50 13.11
CA PHE A 81 1.24 11.01 12.16
C PHE A 81 0.74 11.26 10.73
N THR A 82 1.65 11.72 9.87
CA THR A 82 1.36 12.06 8.47
C THR A 82 2.47 11.50 7.59
N THR A 83 2.17 11.21 6.32
CA THR A 83 3.11 10.74 5.30
C THR A 83 4.01 11.87 4.78
N LYS A 84 4.75 12.53 5.68
CA LYS A 84 5.63 13.66 5.33
C LYS A 84 6.88 13.21 4.58
N ASP A 85 7.41 12.06 4.95
CA ASP A 85 8.73 11.57 4.54
C ASP A 85 8.67 10.77 3.23
N PHE A 86 7.50 10.65 2.62
CA PHE A 86 7.30 9.94 1.38
C PHE A 86 6.45 10.74 0.41
N VAL A 87 6.97 10.90 -0.81
CA VAL A 87 6.29 11.54 -1.94
C VAL A 87 6.71 10.80 -3.21
N THR A 88 5.73 10.37 -4.00
CA THR A 88 5.94 9.76 -5.31
C THR A 88 6.40 10.80 -6.34
N LYS A 89 6.77 10.36 -7.54
CA LYS A 89 7.13 11.28 -8.63
C LYS A 89 5.97 12.20 -9.03
N GLU A 90 4.74 11.71 -8.93
CA GLU A 90 3.51 12.46 -9.23
C GLU A 90 3.03 13.34 -8.07
N GLY A 91 3.74 13.35 -6.93
CA GLY A 91 3.37 14.14 -5.76
C GLY A 91 2.41 13.42 -4.80
N ASN A 92 2.07 12.15 -5.04
CA ASN A 92 1.23 11.35 -4.13
C ASN A 92 2.01 11.01 -2.86
N ARG A 93 1.31 10.90 -1.73
CA ARG A 93 1.93 10.51 -0.43
C ARG A 93 1.60 9.07 -0.02
N SER A 94 1.21 8.25 -0.98
CA SER A 94 0.83 6.86 -0.79
C SER A 94 1.10 6.07 -2.07
N LEU A 95 1.11 4.75 -1.94
CA LEU A 95 1.24 3.81 -3.05
C LEU A 95 -0.06 3.05 -3.20
N LYS A 96 -0.68 3.10 -4.38
CA LYS A 96 -1.82 2.24 -4.70
C LYS A 96 -1.34 0.81 -4.91
N CYS A 97 -1.92 -0.13 -4.17
CA CYS A 97 -1.52 -1.54 -4.23
C CYS A 97 -2.64 -2.48 -3.74
N ALA A 98 -2.45 -3.78 -3.94
CA ALA A 98 -3.35 -4.80 -3.39
C ALA A 98 -2.62 -5.71 -2.40
N SER A 99 -3.25 -6.01 -1.26
CA SER A 99 -2.77 -7.02 -0.32
C SER A 99 -3.82 -8.11 -0.15
N LYS A 100 -3.47 -9.34 -0.58
CA LYS A 100 -4.43 -10.45 -0.72
C LYS A 100 -5.60 -10.04 -1.60
N ALA A 101 -6.84 -10.18 -1.13
CA ALA A 101 -8.05 -9.78 -1.84
C ALA A 101 -8.46 -8.31 -1.60
N TYR A 102 -7.64 -7.51 -0.91
CA TYR A 102 -7.96 -6.13 -0.56
C TYR A 102 -7.15 -5.15 -1.41
N GLU A 103 -7.84 -4.34 -2.20
CA GLU A 103 -7.27 -3.16 -2.83
C GLU A 103 -7.20 -2.01 -1.83
N GLY A 104 -6.18 -1.18 -1.95
CA GLY A 104 -5.99 -0.06 -1.04
C GLY A 104 -4.73 0.73 -1.31
N TYR A 105 -4.26 1.40 -0.26
CA TYR A 105 -3.11 2.27 -0.32
C TYR A 105 -2.17 1.97 0.84
N LEU A 106 -0.89 1.86 0.51
CA LEU A 106 0.19 1.81 1.48
C LEU A 106 0.67 3.22 1.75
N TYR A 107 0.71 3.60 3.02
CA TYR A 107 1.13 4.90 3.51
C TYR A 107 2.46 4.75 4.25
N PRO A 108 3.58 5.17 3.66
CA PRO A 108 4.87 5.18 4.34
C PRO A 108 4.97 6.36 5.32
N LEU A 109 5.04 6.08 6.62
CA LEU A 109 5.13 7.07 7.70
C LEU A 109 6.56 7.14 8.25
N SER A 110 6.85 8.10 9.14
CA SER A 110 8.19 8.29 9.70
C SER A 110 8.77 7.11 10.49
N LYS A 111 7.92 6.22 11.01
CA LYS A 111 8.32 5.11 11.90
C LYS A 111 7.58 3.80 11.63
N SER A 112 6.78 3.76 10.58
CA SER A 112 5.91 2.62 10.28
C SER A 112 5.34 2.73 8.88
N LEU A 113 4.92 1.60 8.34
CA LEU A 113 4.02 1.53 7.19
C LEU A 113 2.58 1.30 7.66
N LEU A 114 1.61 1.85 6.96
CA LEU A 114 0.19 1.64 7.22
C LEU A 114 -0.56 1.35 5.91
N PHE A 115 -1.23 0.21 5.79
CA PHE A 115 -2.09 -0.11 4.65
C PHE A 115 -3.57 0.07 5.01
N LEU A 116 -4.29 0.86 4.21
CA LEU A 116 -5.71 1.18 4.39
C LEU A 116 -6.51 0.79 3.15
N PRO A 117 -7.82 0.46 3.30
CA PRO A 117 -8.65 0.60 4.50
C PRO A 117 -8.54 -0.55 5.52
N LYS A 118 -7.83 -1.64 5.19
CA LYS A 118 -7.77 -2.84 6.06
C LYS A 118 -7.06 -2.62 7.41
N ALA A 119 -6.31 -1.51 7.56
CA ALA A 119 -5.55 -1.14 8.76
C ALA A 119 -4.45 -2.13 9.14
N ILE A 120 -3.59 -2.48 8.19
CA ILE A 120 -2.39 -3.27 8.46
C ILE A 120 -1.27 -2.29 8.84
N TYR A 121 -0.86 -2.31 10.10
CA TYR A 121 0.16 -1.43 10.65
C TYR A 121 1.46 -2.21 10.85
N MET A 122 2.57 -1.71 10.32
CA MET A 122 3.88 -2.36 10.39
C MET A 122 4.93 -1.36 10.89
N PRO A 123 5.28 -1.37 12.18
CA PRO A 123 6.38 -0.55 12.71
C PRO A 123 7.70 -0.84 12.02
N HIS A 124 8.52 0.17 11.75
CA HIS A 124 9.85 -0.05 11.15
C HIS A 124 10.74 -0.96 12.00
N GLY A 125 10.62 -0.87 13.33
CA GLY A 125 11.37 -1.72 14.26
C GLY A 125 11.03 -3.21 14.15
N ASP A 126 9.88 -3.54 13.57
CA ASP A 126 9.45 -4.93 13.36
C ASP A 126 9.84 -5.46 11.97
N ILE A 127 10.24 -4.59 11.03
CA ILE A 127 10.58 -4.98 9.65
C ILE A 127 12.01 -5.51 9.62
N SER A 128 12.16 -6.76 9.18
CA SER A 128 13.47 -7.42 9.05
C SER A 128 14.05 -7.29 7.64
N LEU A 129 13.20 -7.39 6.62
CA LEU A 129 13.58 -7.37 5.21
C LEU A 129 12.41 -6.89 4.34
N VAL A 130 12.71 -6.16 3.28
CA VAL A 130 11.79 -5.88 2.18
C VAL A 130 12.35 -6.51 0.90
N GLU A 131 11.55 -7.36 0.25
CA GLU A 131 11.88 -7.96 -1.03
C GLU A 131 11.02 -7.36 -2.14
N PHE A 132 11.67 -6.96 -3.23
CA PHE A 132 11.00 -6.54 -4.45
C PHE A 132 11.10 -7.60 -5.53
N SER A 133 10.00 -7.86 -6.23
CA SER A 133 9.99 -8.77 -7.40
C SER A 133 9.37 -8.07 -8.60
N ARG A 134 9.72 -8.56 -9.80
CA ARG A 134 9.28 -8.01 -11.10
C ARG A 134 9.75 -6.58 -11.41
N VAL A 135 10.60 -6.00 -10.57
CA VAL A 135 11.20 -4.66 -10.80
C VAL A 135 12.09 -4.65 -12.04
N ASN A 136 12.88 -5.72 -12.24
CA ASN A 136 13.85 -5.82 -13.34
C ASN A 136 13.23 -6.16 -14.71
N LEU A 137 11.95 -6.58 -14.75
CA LEU A 137 11.26 -6.81 -16.02
C LEU A 137 11.15 -5.49 -16.81
N SER A 138 11.23 -5.55 -18.13
CA SER A 138 10.96 -4.37 -18.97
C SER A 138 9.54 -3.82 -18.72
N VAL A 139 9.37 -2.50 -18.85
CA VAL A 139 8.04 -1.84 -18.73
C VAL A 139 7.08 -2.32 -19.82
N LEU A 140 7.61 -2.79 -20.97
CA LEU A 140 6.83 -3.42 -22.02
C LEU A 140 6.21 -4.75 -21.56
N THR A 141 6.92 -5.50 -20.72
CA THR A 141 6.48 -6.79 -20.19
C THR A 141 5.58 -6.62 -18.97
N ALA A 142 5.94 -5.72 -18.05
CA ALA A 142 5.19 -5.45 -16.83
C ALA A 142 5.32 -4.00 -16.41
N LYS A 143 4.19 -3.29 -16.24
CA LYS A 143 4.15 -1.91 -15.76
C LYS A 143 4.24 -1.78 -14.23
N THR A 144 4.01 -2.89 -13.52
CA THR A 144 3.97 -2.93 -12.05
C THR A 144 5.03 -3.89 -11.49
N PHE A 145 5.33 -3.74 -10.20
CA PHE A 145 6.16 -4.63 -9.40
C PHE A 145 5.42 -5.07 -8.13
N ASP A 146 5.93 -6.10 -7.46
CA ASP A 146 5.42 -6.53 -6.15
C ASP A 146 6.46 -6.30 -5.06
N MET A 147 5.96 -6.09 -3.85
CA MET A 147 6.75 -5.87 -2.66
C MET A 147 6.29 -6.79 -1.54
N LYS A 148 7.24 -7.47 -0.92
CA LYS A 148 7.02 -8.35 0.21
C LYS A 148 7.78 -7.81 1.41
N ILE A 149 7.10 -7.64 2.52
CA ILE A 149 7.65 -7.09 3.76
C ILE A 149 7.62 -8.20 4.80
N PHE A 150 8.80 -8.54 5.33
CA PHE A 150 8.96 -9.49 6.41
C PHE A 150 9.01 -8.74 7.73
N THR A 151 8.16 -9.16 8.66
CA THR A 151 8.05 -8.59 10.00
C THR A 151 8.19 -9.68 11.06
N SER A 152 8.41 -9.29 12.31
CA SER A 152 8.35 -10.19 13.47
C SER A 152 7.02 -10.94 13.60
N GLU A 153 5.91 -10.37 13.14
CA GLU A 153 4.57 -10.96 13.18
C GLU A 153 4.21 -11.81 11.94
N GLY A 154 5.04 -11.77 10.90
CA GLY A 154 4.81 -12.52 9.65
C GLY A 154 5.15 -11.74 8.39
N GLN A 155 4.62 -12.21 7.27
CA GLN A 155 4.90 -11.66 5.94
C GLN A 155 3.68 -10.96 5.35
N PHE A 156 3.87 -9.76 4.81
CA PHE A 156 2.87 -9.00 4.08
C PHE A 156 3.30 -8.82 2.63
N THR A 157 2.40 -9.10 1.70
CA THR A 157 2.65 -8.95 0.26
C THR A 157 1.75 -7.87 -0.31
N PHE A 158 2.35 -6.91 -1.00
CA PHE A 158 1.71 -5.80 -1.68
C PHE A 158 1.99 -5.91 -3.18
N ASN A 159 0.93 -6.12 -3.94
CA ASN A 159 1.01 -6.37 -5.37
C ASN A 159 0.62 -5.14 -6.19
N SER A 160 1.03 -5.14 -7.45
CA SER A 160 0.59 -4.20 -8.47
C SER A 160 0.94 -2.73 -8.20
N ILE A 161 2.12 -2.47 -7.61
CA ILE A 161 2.65 -1.11 -7.41
C ILE A 161 3.25 -0.62 -8.72
N GLN A 162 3.01 0.64 -9.13
CA GLN A 162 3.54 1.18 -10.38
C GLN A 162 5.07 1.27 -10.35
N LYS A 163 5.75 0.85 -11.42
CA LYS A 163 7.23 0.89 -11.49
C LYS A 163 7.82 2.29 -11.38
N GLU A 164 7.07 3.32 -11.76
CA GLU A 164 7.51 4.70 -11.59
C GLU A 164 7.75 5.08 -10.12
N ASP A 165 7.04 4.43 -9.20
CA ASP A 165 7.12 4.61 -7.76
C ASP A 165 8.22 3.79 -7.07
N PHE A 166 8.93 2.93 -7.81
CA PHE A 166 10.01 2.10 -7.26
C PHE A 166 11.13 2.94 -6.64
N GLY A 167 11.65 3.94 -7.36
CA GLY A 167 12.72 4.81 -6.85
C GLY A 167 12.34 5.56 -5.56
N PRO A 168 11.17 6.22 -5.50
CA PRO A 168 10.68 6.83 -4.25
C PRO A 168 10.60 5.87 -3.06
N ILE A 169 10.08 4.65 -3.24
CA ILE A 169 9.90 3.72 -2.12
C ILE A 169 11.22 3.07 -1.69
N GLU A 170 12.12 2.78 -2.63
CA GLU A 170 13.47 2.28 -2.35
C GLU A 170 14.27 3.32 -1.54
N ARG A 171 14.21 4.60 -1.93
CA ARG A 171 14.83 5.69 -1.18
C ARG A 171 14.28 5.78 0.24
N TYR A 172 12.96 5.71 0.39
CA TYR A 172 12.31 5.77 1.70
C TYR A 172 12.83 4.67 2.64
N PHE A 173 12.92 3.42 2.18
CA PHE A 173 13.46 2.34 3.00
C PHE A 173 14.93 2.55 3.36
N SER A 174 15.73 3.03 2.40
CA SER A 174 17.15 3.34 2.61
C SER A 174 17.34 4.42 3.67
N GLU A 175 16.57 5.51 3.61
CA GLU A 175 16.61 6.61 4.58
C GLU A 175 16.21 6.17 6.01
N HIS A 176 15.36 5.15 6.12
CA HIS A 176 14.94 4.58 7.40
C HIS A 176 15.78 3.38 7.86
N ASN A 177 16.89 3.08 7.16
CA ASN A 177 17.78 1.95 7.44
C ASN A 177 17.08 0.58 7.43
N ILE A 178 16.12 0.40 6.53
CA ILE A 178 15.42 -0.87 6.33
C ILE A 178 16.15 -1.66 5.25
N ASN A 179 16.45 -2.94 5.53
CA ASN A 179 17.13 -3.81 4.57
C ASN A 179 16.21 -4.10 3.38
N VAL A 180 16.72 -3.86 2.18
CA VAL A 180 16.02 -4.10 0.91
C VAL A 180 16.78 -5.12 0.05
N ARG A 181 16.05 -5.96 -0.67
CA ARG A 181 16.58 -6.88 -1.68
C ARG A 181 15.66 -6.87 -2.90
N SER A 182 16.24 -6.95 -4.09
CA SER A 182 15.49 -7.16 -5.33
C SER A 182 15.77 -8.57 -5.86
N GLU A 183 14.72 -9.23 -6.35
CA GLU A 183 14.85 -10.51 -7.05
C GLU A 183 15.54 -10.27 -8.40
N VAL A 184 16.67 -10.95 -8.61
CA VAL A 184 17.34 -11.00 -9.91
C VAL A 184 16.63 -12.09 -10.70
N ILE A 185 16.04 -11.71 -11.83
CA ILE A 185 15.53 -12.67 -12.80
C ILE A 185 16.67 -12.82 -13.80
N ASP A 186 17.31 -13.99 -13.85
CA ASP A 186 18.30 -14.30 -14.88
C ASP A 186 17.54 -14.51 -16.20
N ASP A 187 17.79 -13.66 -17.19
CA ASP A 187 17.18 -13.70 -18.54
C ASP A 187 17.67 -14.90 -19.40
N GLN A 188 17.80 -16.11 -18.84
CA GLN A 188 18.39 -17.27 -19.53
C GLN A 188 17.41 -18.28 -20.14
N ASP A 189 16.10 -18.06 -20.09
CA ASP A 189 15.11 -19.04 -20.59
C ASP A 189 14.39 -18.64 -21.89
N GLU A 190 14.94 -17.72 -22.72
CA GLU A 190 14.33 -17.33 -24.01
C GLU A 190 15.22 -17.60 -25.25
N TYR A 191 16.18 -18.52 -25.16
CA TYR A 191 16.89 -19.07 -26.33
C TYR A 191 17.19 -20.57 -26.17
N SER A 192 16.15 -21.40 -26.26
CA SER A 192 16.31 -22.78 -26.75
C SER A 192 15.68 -22.86 -28.14
N GLU A 193 16.31 -22.20 -29.11
CA GLU A 193 16.30 -22.67 -30.49
C GLU A 193 17.22 -23.89 -30.51
N GLU A 194 16.67 -25.09 -30.36
CA GLU A 194 17.32 -26.29 -30.88
C GLU A 194 16.61 -26.67 -32.17
N GLU A 195 17.29 -26.30 -33.25
CA GLU A 195 17.20 -26.86 -34.58
C GLU A 195 17.21 -28.40 -34.48
N ASP A 196 16.07 -29.06 -34.68
CA ASP A 196 16.09 -30.48 -35.00
C ASP A 196 16.43 -30.61 -36.50
N GLU A 197 17.64 -31.12 -36.69
CA GLU A 197 18.35 -31.37 -37.94
C GLU A 197 17.54 -32.20 -38.96
N GLU A 198 17.78 -31.87 -40.23
CA GLU A 198 17.39 -32.64 -41.40
C GLU A 198 17.94 -34.08 -41.31
N ASP A 199 17.06 -35.09 -41.38
CA ASP A 199 17.46 -36.45 -41.73
C ASP A 199 16.82 -36.85 -43.06
N THR A 200 17.58 -36.57 -44.13
CA THR A 200 17.32 -37.06 -45.47
C THR A 200 17.78 -38.52 -45.60
N THR A 201 16.85 -39.45 -45.78
CA THR A 201 17.15 -40.67 -46.55
C THR A 201 15.98 -41.07 -47.45
N ASP A 202 16.15 -40.79 -48.75
CA ASP A 202 15.40 -41.39 -49.85
C ASP A 202 15.60 -42.90 -49.91
N ILE A 203 14.52 -43.69 -49.99
CA ILE A 203 14.46 -44.88 -50.86
C ILE A 203 13.09 -44.93 -51.52
N MET A 204 13.07 -44.60 -52.82
CA MET A 204 12.01 -44.93 -53.76
C MET A 204 11.91 -46.46 -53.90
N ASN A 205 10.69 -46.99 -53.92
CA ASN A 205 10.41 -48.20 -54.70
C ASN A 205 9.03 -48.08 -55.36
N THR A 206 9.07 -47.88 -56.67
CA THR A 206 7.94 -47.95 -57.61
C THR A 206 7.78 -49.38 -58.10
N SER A 207 6.54 -49.90 -58.12
CA SER A 207 6.06 -50.71 -59.25
C SER A 207 4.56 -50.96 -59.15
N ASP A 208 3.89 -50.56 -60.23
CA ASP A 208 2.49 -50.72 -60.61
C ASP A 208 1.97 -52.17 -60.73
N GLY A 209 0.63 -52.28 -60.80
CA GLY A 209 -0.14 -53.30 -61.52
C GLY A 209 -0.92 -54.27 -60.62
N GLU A 210 -2.18 -54.64 -60.85
CA GLU A 210 -3.18 -54.44 -61.91
C GLU A 210 -4.58 -54.82 -61.36
N GLU A 211 -5.60 -54.41 -62.11
CA GLU A 211 -7.04 -54.71 -62.10
C GLU A 211 -7.50 -56.10 -61.59
N ASP A 212 -8.57 -56.10 -60.78
CA ASP A 212 -9.91 -56.62 -61.13
C ASP A 212 -10.96 -56.22 -60.06
#